data_AF-A0A800G4T8-F1
#
_entry.id   AF-A0A800G4T8-F1
#
_cell.length_a   1.000
_cell.length_b   1.000
_cell.length_c   1.000
_cell.angle_alpha   90.00
_cell.angle_beta   90.00
_cell.angle_gamma   90.00
#
_symmetry.space_group_name_H-M   'P 1'
#
loop_
_entity.id
_entity.type
_entity.pdbx_description
1 polymer ?
#
loop_
_entity_poly.entity_id
_entity_poly.type
_entity_poly.pdbx_seq_one_letter_code
_entity_poly.pdbx_strand_id
1 'polypeptide(L)'
;MESTKRQGPVLVICRYKPRDGRDDDVRALVARHAPVLIAESLVTDRPFVHATAADGSLLEIFEWRSEEASRSAHSNPAVMEIWGGLAECASFAPLAELPETQNPFAHFTPLDPDPASGV
;
A
#
# COMPACT_ATOMS: atom_id res chain seq x y z
N MET A 1 -0.76 -26.31 -19.58
CA MET A 1 -0.30 -25.96 -18.22
C MET A 1 -0.97 -24.65 -17.86
N GLU A 2 -2.23 -24.74 -17.46
CA GLU A 2 -3.06 -23.57 -17.15
C GLU A 2 -2.68 -23.13 -15.75
N SER A 3 -2.04 -21.97 -15.62
CA SER A 3 -1.81 -21.34 -14.33
C SER A 3 -3.17 -21.09 -13.69
N THR A 4 -3.51 -21.86 -12.66
CA THR A 4 -4.68 -21.61 -11.80
C THR A 4 -4.58 -20.18 -11.27
N LYS A 5 -5.34 -19.25 -11.87
CA LYS A 5 -5.57 -17.92 -11.31
C LYS A 5 -6.13 -18.09 -9.91
N ARG A 6 -5.62 -17.37 -8.90
CA ARG A 6 -6.23 -17.42 -7.56
C ARG A 6 -7.64 -16.87 -7.68
N GLN A 7 -8.63 -17.70 -7.35
CA GLN A 7 -10.01 -17.26 -7.19
C GLN A 7 -10.20 -16.81 -5.74
N GLY A 8 -10.21 -15.50 -5.52
CA GLY A 8 -10.45 -14.89 -4.21
C GLY A 8 -9.71 -13.58 -4.01
N PRO A 9 -9.98 -12.90 -2.88
CA PRO A 9 -9.29 -11.68 -2.51
C PRO A 9 -7.78 -11.88 -2.39
N VAL A 10 -7.01 -10.83 -2.68
CA VAL A 10 -5.55 -10.85 -2.66
C VAL A 10 -5.05 -9.78 -1.70
N LEU A 11 -4.49 -10.21 -0.57
CA LEU A 11 -3.82 -9.31 0.37
C LEU A 11 -2.46 -8.89 -0.21
N VAL A 12 -2.19 -7.59 -0.18
CA VAL A 12 -0.95 -6.99 -0.68
C VAL A 12 -0.32 -6.12 0.39
N ILE A 13 1.00 -6.09 0.40
CA ILE A 13 1.80 -5.20 1.23
C ILE A 13 2.69 -4.41 0.28
N CYS A 14 2.54 -3.09 0.28
CA CYS A 14 3.32 -2.15 -0.49
C CYS A 14 4.39 -1.51 0.39
N ARG A 15 5.54 -1.21 -0.20
CA ARG A 15 6.57 -0.35 0.38
C ARG A 15 6.88 0.80 -0.56
N TYR A 16 6.71 2.01 -0.06
CA TYR A 16 7.07 3.25 -0.72
C TYR A 16 8.23 3.86 0.04
N LYS A 17 9.43 3.87 -0.55
CA LYS A 17 10.57 4.57 0.03
C LYS A 17 10.59 6.00 -0.50
N PRO A 18 10.34 7.03 0.34
CA PRO A 18 10.37 8.42 -0.12
C PRO A 18 11.73 8.79 -0.69
N ARG A 19 11.73 9.67 -1.68
CA ARG A 19 12.93 10.40 -2.08
C ARG A 19 13.21 11.51 -1.05
N ASP A 20 14.44 12.02 -1.03
CA ASP A 20 14.86 13.04 -0.06
C ASP A 20 13.90 14.25 -0.05
N GLY A 21 13.32 14.53 1.13
CA GLY A 21 12.40 15.65 1.34
C GLY A 21 10.99 15.46 0.76
N ARG A 22 10.60 14.24 0.40
CA ARG A 22 9.29 13.91 -0.21
C ARG A 22 8.35 13.12 0.71
N ASP A 23 8.70 12.97 1.98
CA ASP A 23 7.95 12.21 2.97
C ASP A 23 6.47 12.61 3.03
N ASP A 24 6.19 13.90 3.10
CA ASP A 24 4.81 14.42 3.19
C ASP A 24 4.01 14.21 1.90
N ASP A 25 4.66 14.31 0.74
CA ASP A 25 4.04 14.04 -0.57
C ASP A 25 3.60 12.57 -0.65
N VAL A 26 4.47 11.65 -0.22
CA VAL A 26 4.17 10.21 -0.17
C VAL A 26 3.01 9.94 0.78
N ARG A 27 3.03 10.51 2.00
CA ARG A 27 1.95 10.34 2.99
C ARG A 27 0.62 10.85 2.45
N ALA A 28 0.60 12.02 1.83
CA ALA A 28 -0.62 12.60 1.25
C ALA A 28 -1.20 11.72 0.13
N LEU A 29 -0.35 11.17 -0.73
CA LEU A 29 -0.79 10.28 -1.81
C LEU A 29 -1.30 8.93 -1.29
N VAL A 30 -0.63 8.34 -0.30
CA VAL A 30 -1.08 7.09 0.34
C VAL A 30 -2.41 7.30 1.09
N ALA A 31 -2.59 8.42 1.77
CA ALA A 31 -3.89 8.75 2.39
C ALA A 31 -5.03 8.88 1.36
N ARG A 32 -4.73 9.31 0.13
CA ARG A 32 -5.69 9.35 -0.99
C ARG A 32 -5.92 8.00 -1.66
N HIS A 33 -5.02 7.04 -1.50
CA HIS A 33 -5.06 5.78 -2.23
C HIS A 33 -6.27 4.92 -1.83
N ALA A 34 -6.48 4.73 -0.52
CA ALA A 34 -7.61 3.94 0.00
C ALA A 34 -8.98 4.44 -0.49
N PRO A 35 -9.37 5.73 -0.34
CA PRO A 35 -10.68 6.18 -0.80
C PRO A 35 -10.87 6.06 -2.31
N VAL A 36 -9.81 6.23 -3.12
CA VAL A 36 -9.88 6.02 -4.57
C VAL A 36 -10.15 4.55 -4.90
N LEU A 37 -9.40 3.60 -4.31
CA LEU A 37 -9.60 2.18 -4.57
C LEU A 37 -10.98 1.67 -4.14
N ILE A 38 -11.52 2.22 -3.04
CA ILE A 38 -12.88 1.93 -2.57
C ILE A 38 -13.92 2.47 -3.55
N ALA A 39 -13.81 3.72 -3.99
CA ALA A 39 -14.74 4.34 -4.94
C ALA A 39 -14.78 3.60 -6.27
N GLU A 40 -13.62 3.12 -6.74
CA GLU A 40 -13.49 2.33 -7.97
C GLU A 40 -13.90 0.85 -7.79
N SER A 41 -14.36 0.46 -6.60
CA SER A 41 -14.79 -0.91 -6.27
C SER A 41 -13.72 -1.99 -6.50
N LEU A 42 -12.44 -1.65 -6.33
CA LEU A 42 -11.31 -2.56 -6.62
C LEU A 42 -10.86 -3.38 -5.40
N VAL A 43 -11.15 -2.90 -4.19
CA VAL A 43 -10.73 -3.50 -2.92
C VAL A 43 -11.92 -4.01 -2.12
N THR A 44 -11.67 -4.95 -1.21
CA THR A 44 -12.69 -5.41 -0.26
C THR A 44 -12.93 -4.38 0.84
N ASP A 45 -13.85 -4.68 1.76
CA ASP A 45 -14.19 -3.79 2.88
C ASP A 45 -13.16 -3.89 4.02
N ARG A 46 -12.06 -4.63 3.84
CA ARG A 46 -10.96 -4.70 4.81
C ARG A 46 -10.35 -3.31 4.97
N PRO A 47 -10.23 -2.78 6.21
CA PRO A 47 -9.52 -1.52 6.45
C PRO A 47 -8.07 -1.59 5.99
N PHE A 48 -7.60 -0.50 5.40
CA PHE A 48 -6.19 -0.33 5.07
C PHE A 48 -5.40 -0.20 6.38
N VAL A 49 -4.17 -0.68 6.37
CA VAL A 49 -3.23 -0.50 7.49
C VAL A 49 -1.99 0.18 6.97
N HIS A 50 -1.66 1.33 7.56
CA HIS A 50 -0.46 2.10 7.23
C HIS A 50 0.55 2.08 8.37
N ALA A 51 1.83 1.96 8.02
CA ALA A 51 2.93 1.97 8.99
C ALA A 51 4.19 2.58 8.39
N THR A 52 5.16 2.97 9.21
CA THR A 52 6.49 3.42 8.79
C THR A 52 7.57 2.47 9.28
N ALA A 53 8.52 2.18 8.40
CA ALA A 53 9.76 1.48 8.71
C ALA A 53 10.82 2.44 9.28
N ALA A 54 11.87 1.88 9.90
CA ALA A 54 12.96 2.63 10.51
C ALA A 54 13.76 3.46 9.49
N ASP A 55 13.78 3.06 8.22
CA ASP A 55 14.44 3.80 7.13
C ASP A 55 13.58 4.93 6.53
N GLY A 56 12.41 5.21 7.12
CA GLY A 56 11.45 6.19 6.64
C GLY A 56 10.50 5.68 5.54
N SER A 57 10.66 4.42 5.08
CA SER A 57 9.71 3.84 4.13
C SER A 57 8.30 3.80 4.70
N LEU A 58 7.32 4.13 3.87
CA LEU A 58 5.91 3.96 4.16
C LEU A 58 5.43 2.60 3.69
N LEU A 59 4.71 1.90 4.57
CA LEU A 59 4.07 0.62 4.31
C LEU A 59 2.56 0.81 4.22
N GLU A 60 1.95 0.10 3.28
CA GLU A 60 0.51 0.04 3.12
C GLU A 60 0.08 -1.40 2.92
N ILE A 61 -0.94 -1.84 3.67
CA ILE A 61 -1.51 -3.17 3.58
C ILE A 61 -2.99 -3.04 3.24
N PHE A 62 -3.41 -3.73 2.20
CA PHE A 62 -4.82 -3.77 1.80
C PHE A 62 -5.15 -5.04 1.03
N GLU A 63 -6.42 -5.22 0.68
CA GLU A 63 -6.93 -6.44 0.04
C GLU A 63 -7.68 -6.11 -1.25
N TRP A 64 -7.14 -6.56 -2.38
CA TRP A 64 -7.85 -6.53 -3.66
C TRP A 64 -9.04 -7.48 -3.63
N ARG A 65 -10.14 -7.15 -4.32
CA ARG A 65 -11.27 -8.09 -4.47
C ARG A 65 -10.89 -9.38 -5.20
N SER A 66 -9.94 -9.27 -6.13
CA SER A 66 -9.42 -10.39 -6.92
C SER A 66 -8.12 -10.02 -7.63
N GLU A 67 -7.43 -11.01 -8.20
CA GLU A 67 -6.32 -10.75 -9.14
C GLU A 67 -6.74 -9.90 -10.35
N GLU A 68 -8.00 -10.02 -10.79
CA GLU A 68 -8.52 -9.22 -11.89
C GLU A 68 -8.69 -7.75 -11.52
N ALA A 69 -9.16 -7.45 -10.31
CA ALA A 69 -9.24 -6.08 -9.80
C ALA A 69 -7.85 -5.42 -9.72
N SER A 70 -6.84 -6.17 -9.26
CA SER A 70 -5.46 -5.68 -9.25
C SER A 70 -4.93 -5.41 -10.67
N ARG A 71 -5.24 -6.28 -11.64
CA ARG A 71 -4.86 -6.05 -13.05
C ARG A 71 -5.58 -4.85 -13.65
N SER A 72 -6.89 -4.72 -13.46
CA SER A 72 -7.69 -3.62 -14.04
C SER A 72 -7.28 -2.25 -13.48
N ALA A 73 -6.79 -2.20 -12.24
CA ALA A 73 -6.25 -0.99 -11.61
C ALA A 73 -5.17 -0.30 -12.47
N HIS A 74 -4.36 -1.06 -13.23
CA HIS A 74 -3.31 -0.52 -14.11
C HIS A 74 -3.85 0.24 -15.34
N SER A 75 -5.15 0.12 -15.61
CA SER A 75 -5.86 0.86 -16.66
C SER A 75 -6.84 1.90 -16.11
N ASN A 76 -6.97 2.00 -14.78
CA ASN A 76 -7.91 2.92 -14.14
C ASN A 76 -7.26 4.32 -14.03
N PRO A 77 -7.81 5.37 -14.64
CA PRO A 77 -7.20 6.71 -14.63
C PRO A 77 -7.02 7.29 -13.22
N ALA A 78 -7.99 7.09 -12.32
CA ALA A 78 -7.93 7.61 -10.95
C ALA A 78 -6.81 6.93 -10.14
N VAL A 79 -6.61 5.63 -10.35
CA VAL A 79 -5.52 4.88 -9.72
C VAL A 79 -4.17 5.31 -10.29
N MET A 80 -4.09 5.44 -11.62
CA MET A 80 -2.85 5.83 -12.31
C MET A 80 -2.39 7.25 -11.95
N GLU A 81 -3.32 8.17 -11.62
CA GLU A 81 -2.95 9.49 -11.08
C GLU A 81 -2.18 9.37 -9.77
N ILE A 82 -2.68 8.56 -8.83
CA ILE A 82 -2.01 8.33 -7.53
C ILE A 82 -0.67 7.63 -7.72
N TRP A 83 -0.63 6.55 -8.52
CA TRP A 83 0.60 5.79 -8.74
C TRP A 83 1.65 6.59 -9.50
N GLY A 84 1.25 7.45 -10.44
CA GLY A 84 2.13 8.39 -11.11
C GLY A 84 2.78 9.36 -10.12
N GLY A 85 1.99 10.00 -9.25
CA GLY A 85 2.51 10.85 -8.19
C GLY A 85 3.45 10.11 -7.24
N LEU A 86 3.11 8.87 -6.86
CA LEU A 86 3.98 8.03 -6.02
C LEU A 86 5.31 7.72 -6.71
N ALA A 87 5.32 7.45 -8.01
CA ALA A 87 6.55 7.19 -8.75
C ALA A 87 7.49 8.42 -8.84
N GLU A 88 6.92 9.62 -8.84
CA GLU A 88 7.68 10.88 -8.81
C GLU A 88 8.35 11.11 -7.45
N CYS A 89 7.63 10.83 -6.35
CA CYS A 89 8.07 11.18 -4.99
C CYS A 89 8.71 10.01 -4.21
N ALA A 90 8.57 8.77 -4.66
CA ALA A 90 9.08 7.57 -4.02
C ALA A 90 9.63 6.52 -5.00
N SER A 91 10.37 5.55 -4.47
CA SER A 91 10.68 4.29 -5.14
C SER A 91 9.85 3.14 -4.56
N PHE A 92 9.29 2.30 -5.43
CA PHE A 92 8.69 1.03 -5.04
C PHE A 92 9.80 0.00 -4.80
N ALA A 93 10.06 -0.32 -3.54
CA ALA A 93 11.16 -1.19 -3.16
C ALA A 93 10.65 -2.52 -2.58
N PRO A 94 11.36 -3.65 -2.76
CA PRO A 94 11.01 -4.91 -2.13
C PRO A 94 10.92 -4.79 -0.60
N LEU A 95 9.95 -5.47 0.00
CA LEU A 95 9.86 -5.57 1.46
C LEU A 95 11.08 -6.26 2.07
N ALA A 96 11.65 -7.24 1.37
CA ALA A 96 12.79 -8.02 1.83
C ALA A 96 14.07 -7.20 2.08
N GLU A 97 14.15 -5.98 1.56
CA GLU A 97 15.25 -5.05 1.80
C GLU A 97 15.11 -4.27 3.12
N LEU A 98 13.95 -4.34 3.79
CA LEU A 98 13.79 -3.77 5.12
C LEU A 98 14.50 -4.65 6.16
N PRO A 99 15.35 -4.08 7.03
CA PRO A 99 15.99 -4.83 8.10
C PRO A 99 15.00 -5.56 9.01
N GLU A 100 13.83 -4.95 9.25
CA GLU A 100 12.77 -5.50 10.11
C GLU A 100 12.26 -6.85 9.61
N THR A 101 12.19 -7.07 8.29
CA THR A 101 11.67 -8.31 7.69
C THR A 101 12.64 -9.48 7.76
N GLN A 102 13.86 -9.27 8.28
CA GLN A 102 14.80 -10.36 8.57
C GLN A 102 14.49 -11.06 9.90
N ASN A 103 13.53 -10.53 10.68
CA ASN A 103 13.08 -11.12 11.93
C ASN A 103 11.77 -11.90 11.70
N PRO A 104 11.53 -13.00 12.44
CA PRO A 104 10.26 -13.72 12.39
C PRO A 104 9.04 -12.85 12.73
N PHE A 105 9.25 -11.83 13.58
CA PHE A 105 8.25 -10.83 13.93
C PHE A 105 8.81 -9.45 13.57
N ALA A 106 8.42 -8.95 12.40
CA ALA A 106 8.78 -7.61 11.97
C ALA A 106 7.88 -6.58 12.68
N HIS A 107 8.49 -5.59 13.31
CA HIS A 107 7.78 -4.50 13.99
C HIS A 107 7.92 -3.21 13.19
N PHE A 108 6.82 -2.48 13.03
CA PHE A 108 6.77 -1.20 12.34
C PHE A 108 6.01 -0.18 13.20
N THR A 109 6.26 1.11 12.96
CA THR A 109 5.54 2.16 13.68
C THR A 109 4.21 2.42 12.97
N PRO A 110 3.05 2.33 13.64
CA PRO A 110 1.77 2.63 13.00
C PRO A 110 1.72 4.09 12.54
N LEU A 111 1.18 4.33 11.34
CA LEU A 111 0.99 5.70 10.84
C LEU A 111 -0.35 6.30 11.30
N ASP A 112 -1.38 5.46 11.37
CA ASP A 112 -2.67 5.88 11.89
C ASP A 112 -2.65 5.90 13.42
N PRO A 113 -3.33 6.86 14.07
CA PRO A 113 -3.67 6.70 15.48
C PRO A 113 -4.51 5.43 15.64
N ASP A 114 -4.19 4.64 16.67
CA ASP A 114 -4.95 3.44 17.01
C ASP A 114 -6.45 3.79 17.06
N PRO A 115 -7.34 3.10 16.32
CA PRO A 115 -8.77 3.33 16.40
C PRO A 115 -9.34 3.08 17.81
N ALA A 116 -8.61 2.41 18.70
CA ALA A 116 -8.92 2.29 20.13
C ALA A 116 -8.36 3.43 21.00
N SER A 117 -7.50 4.30 20.47
CA SER A 117 -7.08 5.56 21.12
C SER A 117 -8.15 6.64 20.93
N GLY A 118 -9.37 6.33 21.38
CA GLY A 118 -10.32 7.34 21.82
C GLY A 118 -9.97 7.74 23.25
N VAL A 119 -9.01 8.64 23.42
CA VAL A 119 -8.75 9.37 24.69
C VAL A 119 -8.12 10.72 24.40
#